data_AF-A0A2M7QWH8-F1
#
_entry.id   AF-A0A2M7QWH8-F1
#
_cell.length_a   1.000
_cell.length_b   1.000
_cell.length_c   1.000
_cell.angle_alpha   90.00
_cell.angle_beta   90.00
_cell.angle_gamma   90.00
#
_symmetry.space_group_name_H-M   'P 1'
#
loop_
_entity.id
_entity.type
_entity.pdbx_description
1 polymer ?
#
loop_
_entity_poly.entity_id
_entity_poly.type
_entity_poly.pdbx_seq_one_letter_code
_entity_poly.pdbx_strand_id
1 'polypeptide(L)'
;MKVCLYSPYLPNIFGGGEKHLLDIATHLPKNWEVVFAFSDSKLHKQTTEEIKTSYESFYGKSLAEIDFIKTPLGTSANAFKKLLWTSKFDYLFAVSDGSLFFSLARHNFLHIQIPFQNAHKSLVSRLKLSQWTINANSEFTKNVITESWLVDKVTVLHPMVATDDFTPRKKEKIILNVGRFFRHLHSKRQDVLVDIFRELSGKFPELVKDWQLVLVGSVEDEEYFSEVKKKAANLPVKFITECNRPELISLYERSSIYWHATGFGVNVEEHPEKAEHFGITTVEAMAAGAVPVVFAAGGQPEVIGESLNKLLWSTKEECLTRTAELISKDEVREKLVEKVGDRAKNFGEKQFVRKLNKLFGISHE
;
A
#
# COMPACT_ATOMS: atom_id res chain seq x y z
N MET A 1 28.02 4.67 -5.61
CA MET A 1 27.01 5.28 -6.50
C MET A 1 26.26 6.35 -5.74
N LYS A 2 25.72 7.36 -6.42
CA LYS A 2 24.86 8.39 -5.84
C LYS A 2 23.41 8.17 -6.31
N VAL A 3 22.50 7.90 -5.38
CA VAL A 3 21.10 7.60 -5.64
C VAL A 3 20.21 8.72 -5.11
N CYS A 4 19.33 9.25 -5.96
CA CYS A 4 18.30 10.20 -5.58
C CYS A 4 16.94 9.52 -5.54
N LEU A 5 16.26 9.62 -4.40
CA LEU A 5 14.87 9.22 -4.22
C LEU A 5 14.00 10.47 -4.19
N TYR A 6 13.00 10.56 -5.06
CA TYR A 6 12.15 11.73 -5.20
C TYR A 6 10.67 11.34 -5.21
N SER A 7 9.84 12.13 -4.54
CA SER A 7 8.38 12.08 -4.67
C SER A 7 7.84 13.51 -4.71
N PRO A 8 6.84 13.82 -5.57
CA PRO A 8 6.20 15.12 -5.62
C PRO A 8 5.40 15.45 -4.35
N TYR A 9 5.14 14.44 -3.51
CA TYR A 9 4.38 14.55 -2.28
C TYR A 9 5.23 14.91 -1.06
N LEU A 10 6.56 14.86 -1.18
CA LEU A 10 7.49 15.20 -0.10
C LEU A 10 7.55 16.71 0.12
N PRO A 11 7.61 17.17 1.38
CA PRO A 11 7.66 16.42 2.65
C PRO A 11 6.30 16.28 3.36
N ASN A 12 5.18 16.54 2.67
CA ASN A 12 3.89 16.81 3.32
C ASN A 12 3.00 15.58 3.53
N ILE A 13 3.34 14.44 2.89
CA ILE A 13 2.54 13.22 2.96
C ILE A 13 3.33 12.12 3.69
N PHE A 14 2.62 11.40 4.56
CA PHE A 14 3.11 10.25 5.31
C PHE A 14 2.24 9.04 4.96
N GLY A 15 2.56 8.36 3.86
CA GLY A 15 1.77 7.25 3.35
C GLY A 15 2.60 6.04 2.93
N GLY A 16 1.91 5.08 2.31
CA GLY A 16 2.55 3.87 1.77
C GLY A 16 3.62 4.19 0.72
N GLY A 17 3.46 5.30 -0.01
CA GLY A 17 4.42 5.72 -1.03
C GLY A 17 5.74 6.22 -0.46
N GLU A 18 5.69 7.06 0.57
CA GLU A 18 6.87 7.53 1.27
C GLU A 18 7.54 6.41 2.05
N LYS A 19 6.76 5.55 2.71
CA LYS A 19 7.30 4.34 3.34
C LYS A 19 8.06 3.48 2.33
N HIS A 20 7.51 3.29 1.12
CA HIS A 20 8.19 2.52 0.07
C HIS A 20 9.54 3.13 -0.33
N LEU A 21 9.62 4.46 -0.48
CA LEU A 21 10.89 5.12 -0.74
C LEU A 21 11.90 4.96 0.41
N LEU A 22 11.45 5.01 1.66
CA LEU A 22 12.31 4.78 2.83
C LEU A 22 12.78 3.33 2.92
N ASP A 23 11.92 2.37 2.57
CA ASP A 23 12.30 0.97 2.44
C ASP A 23 13.38 0.80 1.36
N ILE A 24 13.27 1.47 0.21
CA ILE A 24 14.35 1.50 -0.79
C ILE A 24 15.62 2.12 -0.19
N ALA A 25 15.50 3.29 0.42
CA ALA A 25 16.65 4.06 0.92
C ALA A 25 17.50 3.25 1.91
N THR A 26 16.85 2.52 2.80
CA THR A 26 17.49 1.78 3.89
C THR A 26 18.01 0.39 3.50
N HIS A 27 17.68 -0.10 2.30
CA HIS A 27 18.11 -1.41 1.81
C HIS A 27 19.02 -1.33 0.57
N LEU A 28 19.43 -0.12 0.16
CA LEU A 28 20.50 0.06 -0.81
C LEU A 28 21.88 -0.19 -0.16
N PRO A 29 22.93 -0.51 -0.94
CA PRO A 29 24.27 -0.76 -0.41
C PRO A 29 24.80 0.41 0.43
N LYS A 30 25.34 0.11 1.61
CA LYS A 30 25.83 1.13 2.57
C LYS A 30 26.98 2.01 2.04
N ASN A 31 27.70 1.54 1.02
CA ASN A 31 28.75 2.31 0.36
C ASN A 31 28.20 3.24 -0.75
N TRP A 32 26.89 3.32 -0.93
CA TRP A 32 26.24 4.24 -1.85
C TRP A 32 25.75 5.47 -1.08
N GLU A 33 25.88 6.65 -1.70
CA GLU A 33 25.32 7.88 -1.18
C GLU A 33 23.84 7.93 -1.56
N VAL A 34 22.94 7.86 -0.58
CA VAL A 34 21.50 7.90 -0.79
C VAL A 34 20.96 9.25 -0.34
N VAL A 35 20.33 9.97 -1.26
CA VAL A 35 19.68 11.25 -0.98
C VAL A 35 18.17 11.14 -1.15
N PHE A 36 17.44 11.69 -0.19
CA PHE A 36 15.99 11.83 -0.18
C PHE A 36 15.64 13.28 -0.54
N ALA A 37 15.12 13.48 -1.75
CA ALA A 37 14.93 14.80 -2.33
C ALA A 37 13.49 15.28 -2.20
N PHE A 38 13.30 16.46 -1.60
CA PHE A 38 12.00 17.11 -1.44
C PHE A 38 11.95 18.48 -2.15
N SER A 39 10.76 18.87 -2.62
CA SER A 39 10.58 20.10 -3.39
C SER A 39 10.88 21.33 -2.53
N ASP A 40 11.72 22.23 -3.03
CA ASP A 40 12.04 23.51 -2.37
C ASP A 40 10.90 24.52 -2.62
N SER A 41 9.70 24.21 -2.14
CA SER A 41 8.57 25.15 -2.21
C SER A 41 8.70 26.22 -1.13
N LYS A 42 8.42 27.48 -1.50
CA LYS A 42 8.40 28.63 -0.56
C LYS A 42 7.38 28.48 0.59
N LEU A 43 6.52 27.46 0.54
CA LEU A 43 5.51 27.17 1.55
C LEU A 43 6.06 26.30 2.69
N HIS A 44 7.22 25.66 2.50
CA HIS A 44 7.83 24.85 3.57
C HIS A 44 8.58 25.76 4.55
N LYS A 45 8.03 25.86 5.76
CA LYS A 45 8.65 26.57 6.88
C LYS A 45 9.59 25.68 7.69
N GLN A 46 9.53 24.37 7.49
CA GLN A 46 10.33 23.40 8.23
C GLN A 46 11.77 23.37 7.75
N THR A 47 12.70 23.13 8.68
CA THR A 47 14.10 22.85 8.37
C THR A 47 14.27 21.45 7.78
N THR A 48 15.42 21.18 7.18
CA THR A 48 15.73 19.85 6.62
C THR A 48 15.78 18.80 7.73
N GLU A 49 16.30 19.18 8.89
CA GLU A 49 16.42 18.38 10.10
C GLU A 49 15.05 18.04 10.70
N GLU A 50 14.11 19.00 10.73
CA GLU A 50 12.73 18.77 11.17
C GLU A 50 11.99 17.80 10.24
N ILE A 51 12.19 17.92 8.92
CA ILE A 51 11.64 16.99 7.94
C ILE A 51 12.20 15.58 8.17
N LYS A 52 13.53 15.45 8.30
CA LYS A 52 14.20 14.17 8.55
C LYS A 52 13.69 13.52 9.84
N THR A 53 13.59 14.29 10.92
CA THR A 53 13.04 13.81 12.22
C THR A 53 11.61 13.31 12.09
N SER A 54 10.78 14.02 11.31
CA SER A 54 9.39 13.62 11.06
C SER A 54 9.30 12.29 10.29
N TYR A 55 10.17 12.11 9.29
CA TYR A 55 10.25 10.84 8.55
C TYR A 55 10.86 9.70 9.36
N GLU A 56 11.83 9.96 10.25
CA GLU A 56 12.35 8.96 11.21
C GLU A 56 11.24 8.48 12.16
N SER A 57 10.44 9.41 12.70
CA SER A 57 9.30 9.10 13.55
C SER A 57 8.23 8.29 12.80
N PHE A 58 7.90 8.68 11.57
CA PHE A 58 6.96 7.96 10.72
C PHE A 58 7.46 6.56 10.34
N TYR A 59 8.75 6.44 10.01
CA TYR A 59 9.35 5.18 9.55
C TYR A 59 9.65 4.21 10.70
N GLY A 60 9.90 4.73 11.90
CA GLY A 60 10.26 3.95 13.08
C GLY A 60 11.69 3.38 13.04
N LYS A 61 12.54 3.81 12.11
CA LYS A 61 13.97 3.45 12.04
C LYS A 61 14.81 4.71 11.79
N SER A 62 16.08 4.66 12.19
CA SER A 62 17.01 5.77 11.95
C SER A 62 17.26 5.97 10.46
N LEU A 63 17.29 7.23 10.05
CA LEU A 63 17.65 7.69 8.72
C LEU A 63 18.98 8.45 8.75
N ALA A 64 19.83 8.24 9.77
CA ALA A 64 21.09 8.96 9.97
C ALA A 64 21.99 8.93 8.71
N GLU A 65 22.10 7.77 8.06
CA GLU A 65 22.90 7.53 6.85
C GLU A 65 22.26 8.06 5.55
N ILE A 66 21.05 8.63 5.60
CA ILE A 66 20.32 9.16 4.44
C ILE A 66 20.32 10.69 4.49
N ASP A 67 20.80 11.31 3.41
CA ASP A 67 20.83 12.76 3.28
C ASP A 67 19.50 13.29 2.79
N PHE A 68 18.97 14.33 3.43
CA PHE A 68 17.76 15.02 2.97
C PHE A 68 18.18 16.28 2.22
N ILE A 69 17.75 16.42 0.97
CA ILE A 69 18.16 17.55 0.13
C ILE A 69 16.99 18.23 -0.56
N LYS A 70 17.15 19.52 -0.81
CA LYS A 70 16.23 20.31 -1.63
C LYS A 70 16.44 20.02 -3.12
N THR A 71 15.35 19.91 -3.86
CA THR A 71 15.39 19.72 -5.33
C THR A 71 14.65 20.82 -6.11
N PRO A 72 15.13 21.22 -7.30
CA PRO A 72 14.36 22.05 -8.22
C PRO A 72 13.21 21.29 -8.90
N LEU A 73 13.13 19.95 -8.78
CA LEU A 73 12.01 19.17 -9.30
C LEU A 73 10.71 19.54 -8.56
N GLY A 74 9.58 19.59 -9.29
CA GLY A 74 8.31 20.04 -8.73
C GLY A 74 8.22 21.55 -8.41
N THR A 75 9.26 22.34 -8.70
CA THR A 75 9.26 23.81 -8.49
C THR A 75 9.08 24.60 -9.79
N SER A 76 8.99 25.94 -9.68
CA SER A 76 9.00 26.87 -10.83
C SER A 76 10.37 27.03 -11.51
N ALA A 77 11.41 26.31 -11.06
CA ALA A 77 12.71 26.30 -11.72
C ALA A 77 12.59 25.88 -13.19
N ASN A 78 13.41 26.51 -14.05
CA ASN A 78 13.44 26.20 -15.48
C ASN A 78 13.97 24.79 -15.77
N ALA A 79 13.66 24.28 -16.96
CA ALA A 79 14.00 22.91 -17.37
C ALA A 79 15.52 22.64 -17.35
N PHE A 80 16.34 23.62 -17.75
CA PHE A 80 17.80 23.48 -17.76
C PHE A 80 18.39 23.26 -16.36
N LYS A 81 17.93 24.03 -15.37
CA LYS A 81 18.33 23.85 -13.97
C LYS A 81 17.93 22.47 -13.44
N LYS A 82 16.73 21.99 -13.78
CA LYS A 82 16.26 20.64 -13.41
C LYS A 82 17.13 19.56 -14.04
N LEU A 83 17.44 19.66 -15.33
CA LEU A 83 18.31 18.72 -16.06
C LEU A 83 19.72 18.65 -15.47
N LEU A 84 20.40 19.79 -15.30
CA LEU A 84 21.73 19.86 -14.69
C LEU A 84 21.75 19.37 -13.23
N TRP A 85 20.64 19.51 -12.51
CA TRP A 85 20.55 18.96 -11.17
C TRP A 85 20.46 17.44 -11.20
N THR A 86 19.63 16.87 -12.08
CA THR A 86 19.51 15.41 -12.23
C THR A 86 20.78 14.73 -12.75
N SER A 87 21.63 15.44 -13.51
CA SER A 87 22.89 14.87 -14.04
C SER A 87 23.93 14.52 -12.97
N LYS A 88 23.69 14.90 -11.71
CA LYS A 88 24.58 14.62 -10.58
C LYS A 88 24.43 13.20 -10.03
N PHE A 89 23.40 12.46 -10.46
CA PHE A 89 23.04 11.17 -9.87
C PHE A 89 23.35 10.01 -10.83
N ASP A 90 23.83 8.91 -10.26
CA ASP A 90 23.92 7.63 -10.98
C ASP A 90 22.52 7.04 -11.16
N TYR A 91 21.69 7.11 -10.12
CA TYR A 91 20.31 6.64 -10.16
C TYR A 91 19.36 7.73 -9.67
N LEU A 92 18.28 7.95 -10.42
CA LEU A 92 17.13 8.74 -10.00
C LEU A 92 15.91 7.84 -9.93
N PHE A 93 15.40 7.59 -8.73
CA PHE A 93 14.15 6.87 -8.50
C PHE A 93 13.05 7.88 -8.13
N ALA A 94 12.09 8.08 -9.02
CA ALA A 94 11.01 9.06 -8.86
C ALA A 94 9.65 8.37 -8.73
N VAL A 95 8.93 8.63 -7.64
CA VAL A 95 7.49 8.33 -7.55
C VAL A 95 6.75 9.32 -8.44
N SER A 96 5.87 8.82 -9.30
CA SER A 96 5.09 9.66 -10.21
C SER A 96 3.67 9.89 -9.69
N ASP A 97 3.20 11.13 -9.84
CA ASP A 97 1.79 11.54 -9.76
C ASP A 97 1.08 11.49 -11.14
N GLY A 98 1.68 10.79 -12.11
CA GLY A 98 1.27 10.75 -13.52
C GLY A 98 2.00 11.80 -14.38
N SER A 99 2.78 12.68 -13.77
CA SER A 99 3.63 13.64 -14.49
C SER A 99 4.98 13.04 -14.88
N LEU A 100 5.55 13.58 -15.97
CA LEU A 100 6.86 13.21 -16.51
C LEU A 100 7.75 14.45 -16.67
N PHE A 101 9.04 14.27 -16.40
CA PHE A 101 10.07 15.27 -16.65
C PHE A 101 11.29 14.62 -17.32
N PHE A 102 12.13 15.46 -17.94
CA PHE A 102 13.39 15.00 -18.48
C PHE A 102 14.45 14.90 -17.39
N SER A 103 15.31 13.90 -17.49
CA SER A 103 16.40 13.67 -16.55
C SER A 103 17.70 13.33 -17.28
N LEU A 104 18.82 13.75 -16.71
CA LEU A 104 20.18 13.41 -17.15
C LEU A 104 20.91 12.48 -16.17
N ALA A 105 20.21 11.90 -15.18
CA ALA A 105 20.81 10.84 -14.37
C ALA A 105 21.15 9.63 -15.25
N ARG A 106 22.19 8.86 -14.87
CA ARG A 106 22.66 7.72 -15.68
C ARG A 106 21.58 6.64 -15.83
N HIS A 107 20.82 6.40 -14.76
CA HIS A 107 19.67 5.50 -14.74
C HIS A 107 18.46 6.22 -14.12
N ASN A 108 17.33 6.16 -14.80
CA ASN A 108 16.08 6.78 -14.32
C ASN A 108 15.02 5.70 -14.10
N PHE A 109 14.55 5.57 -12.87
CA PHE A 109 13.46 4.70 -12.47
C PHE A 109 12.22 5.53 -12.17
N LEU A 110 11.12 5.21 -12.83
CA LEU A 110 9.83 5.83 -12.58
C LEU A 110 8.94 4.82 -11.86
N HIS A 111 8.57 5.12 -10.62
CA HIS A 111 7.73 4.26 -9.80
C HIS A 111 6.29 4.75 -9.79
N ILE A 112 5.37 3.85 -10.15
CA ILE A 112 3.95 4.13 -10.27
C ILE A 112 3.19 3.36 -9.20
N GLN A 113 2.45 4.10 -8.37
CA GLN A 113 1.64 3.52 -7.29
C GLN A 113 0.15 3.59 -7.56
N ILE A 114 -0.26 4.53 -8.42
CA ILE A 114 -1.64 4.75 -8.81
C ILE A 114 -1.80 4.25 -10.25
N PRO A 115 -2.83 3.45 -10.56
CA PRO A 115 -3.10 2.90 -11.89
C PRO A 115 -3.69 3.99 -12.78
N PHE A 116 -2.84 4.93 -13.19
CA PHE A 116 -3.28 6.07 -13.99
C PHE A 116 -3.74 5.63 -15.39
N GLN A 117 -4.87 6.18 -15.82
CA GLN A 117 -5.41 5.97 -17.16
C GLN A 117 -5.14 7.14 -18.11
N ASN A 118 -4.34 8.12 -17.68
CA ASN A 118 -3.92 9.21 -18.56
C ASN A 118 -3.04 8.66 -19.70
N ALA A 119 -3.20 9.20 -20.90
CA ALA A 119 -2.39 8.78 -22.04
C ALA A 119 -1.27 9.77 -22.35
N HIS A 120 -0.03 9.29 -22.45
CA HIS A 120 1.12 10.08 -22.90
C HIS A 120 1.21 10.13 -24.43
N LYS A 121 0.25 10.82 -25.06
CA LYS A 121 0.11 10.86 -26.54
C LYS A 121 1.04 11.87 -27.24
N SER A 122 1.48 12.93 -26.57
CA SER A 122 2.30 13.97 -27.20
C SER A 122 3.73 13.49 -27.43
N LEU A 123 4.37 13.95 -28.51
CA LEU A 123 5.77 13.62 -28.82
C LEU A 123 6.70 13.95 -27.65
N VAL A 124 6.51 15.10 -26.99
CA VAL A 124 7.30 15.51 -25.83
C VAL A 124 7.10 14.53 -24.66
N SER A 125 5.87 14.08 -24.39
CA SER A 125 5.61 13.10 -23.34
C SER A 125 6.23 11.74 -23.65
N ARG A 126 6.18 11.29 -24.91
CA ARG A 126 6.84 10.05 -25.37
C ARG A 126 8.36 10.12 -25.23
N LEU A 127 8.95 11.25 -25.61
CA LEU A 127 10.39 11.49 -25.44
C LEU A 127 10.79 11.46 -23.96
N LYS A 128 10.04 12.13 -23.09
CA LYS A 128 10.27 12.05 -21.64
C LYS A 128 10.18 10.61 -21.16
N LEU A 129 9.08 9.92 -21.49
CA LEU A 129 8.81 8.54 -21.07
C LEU A 129 9.94 7.58 -21.47
N SER A 130 10.51 7.76 -22.66
CA SER A 130 11.62 6.93 -23.15
C SER A 130 12.90 6.99 -22.30
N GLN A 131 13.06 8.01 -21.46
CA GLN A 131 14.20 8.11 -20.55
C GLN A 131 14.03 7.27 -19.27
N TRP A 132 12.83 6.77 -19.01
CA TRP A 132 12.46 6.13 -17.74
C TRP A 132 12.29 4.62 -17.90
N THR A 133 12.86 3.87 -16.95
CA THR A 133 12.49 2.47 -16.71
C THR A 133 11.34 2.45 -15.71
N ILE A 134 10.19 1.94 -16.13
CA ILE A 134 8.96 1.99 -15.34
C ILE A 134 8.87 0.78 -14.41
N ASN A 135 8.50 1.04 -13.16
CA ASN A 135 8.14 0.00 -12.21
C ASN A 135 6.84 0.36 -11.48
N ALA A 136 6.05 -0.64 -11.14
CA ALA A 136 4.77 -0.48 -10.45
C ALA A 136 4.79 -1.18 -9.08
N ASN A 137 3.89 -0.76 -8.18
CA ASN A 137 3.70 -1.37 -6.86
C ASN A 137 2.98 -2.73 -6.88
N SER A 138 2.32 -3.08 -7.98
CA SER A 138 1.57 -4.33 -8.15
C SER A 138 1.44 -4.71 -9.62
N GLU A 139 1.11 -5.97 -9.90
CA GLU A 139 0.77 -6.43 -11.25
C GLU A 139 -0.50 -5.76 -11.76
N PHE A 140 -1.46 -5.45 -10.87
CA PHE A 140 -2.65 -4.67 -11.23
C PHE A 140 -2.29 -3.28 -11.79
N THR A 141 -1.50 -2.50 -11.04
CA THR A 141 -1.06 -1.17 -11.49
C THR A 141 -0.22 -1.27 -12.76
N LYS A 142 0.64 -2.29 -12.86
CA LYS A 142 1.42 -2.56 -14.08
C LYS A 142 0.53 -2.77 -15.30
N ASN A 143 -0.52 -3.59 -15.20
CA ASN A 143 -1.41 -3.87 -16.33
C ASN A 143 -2.12 -2.61 -16.81
N VAL A 144 -2.69 -1.83 -15.89
CA VAL A 144 -3.36 -0.56 -16.24
C VAL A 144 -2.40 0.41 -16.91
N ILE A 145 -1.17 0.53 -16.41
CA ILE A 145 -0.16 1.44 -16.99
C ILE A 145 0.34 0.95 -18.35
N THR A 146 0.57 -0.35 -18.51
CA THR A 146 1.00 -0.97 -19.78
C THR A 146 0.01 -0.60 -20.89
N GLU A 147 -1.29 -0.77 -20.61
CA GLU A 147 -2.37 -0.45 -21.54
C GLU A 147 -2.55 1.06 -21.74
N SER A 148 -2.63 1.83 -20.66
CA SER A 148 -2.98 3.26 -20.72
C SER A 148 -1.85 4.12 -21.29
N TRP A 149 -0.60 3.78 -20.96
CA TRP A 149 0.59 4.53 -21.40
C TRP A 149 1.19 3.94 -22.68
N LEU A 150 0.68 2.79 -23.14
CA LEU A 150 1.16 2.07 -24.33
C LEU A 150 2.67 1.84 -24.24
N VAL A 151 3.07 1.09 -23.21
CA VAL A 151 4.46 0.76 -22.89
C VAL A 151 4.58 -0.74 -22.62
N ASP A 152 5.58 -1.40 -23.20
CA ASP A 152 5.69 -2.87 -23.12
C ASP A 152 6.52 -3.35 -21.91
N LYS A 153 7.31 -2.45 -21.29
CA LYS A 153 8.30 -2.80 -20.26
C LYS A 153 7.99 -2.09 -18.94
N VAL A 154 7.16 -2.73 -18.14
CA VAL A 154 6.88 -2.34 -16.75
C VAL A 154 7.28 -3.49 -15.83
N THR A 155 8.14 -3.20 -14.85
CA THR A 155 8.52 -4.16 -13.81
C THR A 155 7.65 -3.97 -12.56
N VAL A 156 7.65 -4.93 -11.64
CA VAL A 156 6.91 -4.81 -10.37
C VAL A 156 7.87 -4.87 -9.19
N LEU A 157 7.84 -3.82 -8.38
CA LEU A 157 8.49 -3.74 -7.07
C LEU A 157 7.39 -3.55 -6.03
N HIS A 158 6.98 -4.65 -5.40
CA HIS A 158 5.97 -4.63 -4.35
C HIS A 158 6.40 -3.79 -3.16
N PRO A 159 5.44 -3.15 -2.45
CA PRO A 159 5.70 -2.62 -1.12
C PRO A 159 6.26 -3.68 -0.19
N MET A 160 7.27 -3.32 0.60
CA MET A 160 7.78 -4.17 1.66
C MET A 160 6.81 -4.18 2.83
N VAL A 161 6.41 -5.37 3.26
CA VAL A 161 5.61 -5.57 4.47
C VAL A 161 6.52 -6.19 5.53
N ALA A 162 6.53 -5.62 6.73
CA ALA A 162 7.32 -6.13 7.85
C ALA A 162 6.64 -7.38 8.43
N THR A 163 6.68 -8.49 7.70
CA THR A 163 6.00 -9.74 8.07
C THR A 163 6.50 -10.31 9.38
N ASP A 164 7.76 -10.03 9.70
CA ASP A 164 8.44 -10.56 10.89
C ASP A 164 8.11 -9.76 12.16
N ASP A 165 7.42 -8.61 12.02
CA ASP A 165 6.85 -7.87 13.17
C ASP A 165 5.69 -8.62 13.83
N PHE A 166 5.12 -9.61 13.15
CA PHE A 166 3.90 -10.30 13.58
C PHE A 166 4.19 -11.71 14.06
N THR A 167 3.72 -12.02 15.25
CA THR A 167 3.75 -13.36 15.83
C THR A 167 2.31 -13.81 16.07
N PRO A 168 1.78 -14.78 15.29
CA PRO A 168 0.43 -15.29 15.49
C PRO A 168 0.17 -15.69 16.95
N ARG A 169 -0.89 -15.15 17.54
CA ARG A 169 -1.33 -15.48 18.91
C ARG A 169 -2.58 -16.36 18.88
N LYS A 170 -3.02 -16.76 20.07
CA LYS A 170 -4.36 -17.34 20.25
C LYS A 170 -5.40 -16.40 19.64
N LYS A 171 -6.16 -16.94 18.69
CA LYS A 171 -7.15 -16.19 17.94
C LYS A 171 -8.41 -15.93 18.77
N GLU A 172 -8.94 -14.73 18.64
CA GLU A 172 -10.20 -14.27 19.19
C GLU A 172 -11.25 -14.18 18.07
N LYS A 173 -12.53 -14.19 18.44
CA LYS A 173 -13.67 -14.09 17.53
C LYS A 173 -13.84 -12.65 17.00
N ILE A 174 -12.80 -12.18 16.31
CA ILE A 174 -12.71 -10.84 15.74
C ILE A 174 -12.62 -10.97 14.22
N ILE A 175 -13.47 -10.21 13.55
CA ILE A 175 -13.33 -9.83 12.14
C ILE A 175 -12.71 -8.43 12.13
N LEU A 176 -11.51 -8.29 11.58
CA LEU A 176 -10.76 -7.03 11.57
C LEU A 176 -10.81 -6.36 10.20
N ASN A 177 -10.93 -5.04 10.18
CA ASN A 177 -10.60 -4.23 9.02
C ASN A 177 -9.72 -3.05 9.47
N VAL A 178 -8.70 -2.71 8.67
CA VAL A 178 -7.77 -1.63 8.95
C VAL A 178 -7.70 -0.68 7.76
N GLY A 179 -8.00 0.59 8.04
CA GLY A 179 -7.82 1.70 7.13
C GLY A 179 -8.61 2.92 7.56
N ARG A 180 -8.14 4.08 7.10
CA ARG A 180 -8.69 5.40 7.41
C ARG A 180 -10.17 5.48 7.02
N PHE A 181 -10.94 6.26 7.78
CA PHE A 181 -12.34 6.56 7.47
C PHE A 181 -12.40 7.77 6.54
N PHE A 182 -12.59 7.51 5.24
CA PHE A 182 -12.76 8.53 4.20
C PHE A 182 -13.43 7.95 2.94
N ARG A 183 -14.01 8.81 2.09
CA ARG A 183 -14.77 8.44 0.87
C ARG A 183 -13.97 8.55 -0.44
N HIS A 184 -12.75 9.06 -0.40
CA HIS A 184 -11.93 9.29 -1.59
C HIS A 184 -11.30 7.99 -2.15
N LEU A 185 -10.25 8.15 -2.95
CA LEU A 185 -9.48 7.10 -3.59
C LEU A 185 -9.11 5.98 -2.60
N HIS A 186 -9.37 4.73 -2.95
CA HIS A 186 -9.04 3.55 -2.12
C HIS A 186 -9.75 3.45 -0.76
N SER A 187 -10.91 4.09 -0.60
CA SER A 187 -11.75 3.90 0.59
C SER A 187 -11.90 2.42 0.92
N LYS A 188 -11.73 2.03 2.19
CA LYS A 188 -11.88 0.62 2.61
C LYS A 188 -13.32 0.12 2.61
N ARG A 189 -14.27 1.01 2.30
CA ARG A 189 -15.70 0.71 2.22
C ARG A 189 -16.20 0.06 3.50
N GLN A 190 -15.83 0.65 4.64
CA GLN A 190 -16.28 0.22 5.97
C GLN A 190 -17.82 0.21 6.07
N ASP A 191 -18.49 1.10 5.33
CA ASP A 191 -19.95 1.10 5.15
C ASP A 191 -20.49 -0.23 4.60
N VAL A 192 -19.82 -0.83 3.61
CA VAL A 192 -20.19 -2.11 3.01
C VAL A 192 -19.92 -3.25 3.98
N LEU A 193 -18.79 -3.20 4.69
CA LEU A 193 -18.42 -4.22 5.67
C LEU A 193 -19.42 -4.28 6.82
N VAL A 194 -19.91 -3.13 7.30
CA VAL A 194 -20.97 -3.06 8.31
C VAL A 194 -22.29 -3.63 7.78
N ASP A 195 -22.66 -3.33 6.53
CA ASP A 195 -23.86 -3.91 5.91
C ASP A 195 -23.74 -5.44 5.80
N ILE A 196 -22.59 -5.97 5.36
CA ILE A 196 -22.32 -7.41 5.31
C ILE A 196 -22.40 -8.02 6.71
N PHE A 197 -21.83 -7.37 7.74
CA PHE A 197 -21.88 -7.88 9.11
C PHE A 197 -23.32 -7.94 9.66
N ARG A 198 -24.14 -6.96 9.32
CA ARG A 198 -25.58 -6.94 9.66
C ARG A 198 -26.30 -8.12 9.02
N GLU A 199 -26.09 -8.35 7.72
CA GLU A 199 -26.67 -9.46 6.98
C GLU A 199 -26.20 -10.81 7.56
N LEU A 200 -24.91 -10.95 7.91
CA LEU A 200 -24.35 -12.13 8.56
C LEU A 200 -25.02 -12.41 9.91
N SER A 201 -25.19 -11.36 10.73
CA SER A 201 -25.80 -11.46 12.06
C SER A 201 -27.28 -11.80 12.02
N GLY A 202 -28.02 -11.29 11.02
CA GLY A 202 -29.42 -11.63 10.82
C GLY A 202 -29.62 -13.06 10.28
N LYS A 203 -28.75 -13.52 9.38
CA LYS A 203 -28.85 -14.85 8.75
C LYS A 203 -28.36 -15.97 9.65
N PHE A 204 -27.34 -15.71 10.49
CA PHE A 204 -26.70 -16.72 11.34
C PHE A 204 -26.49 -16.25 12.80
N PRO A 205 -27.54 -15.82 13.52
CA PRO A 205 -27.40 -15.16 14.83
C PRO A 205 -26.66 -16.00 15.87
N GLU A 206 -26.94 -17.31 15.97
CA GLU A 206 -26.24 -18.19 16.92
C GLU A 206 -24.78 -18.44 16.55
N LEU A 207 -24.47 -18.48 15.25
CA LEU A 207 -23.11 -18.72 14.76
C LEU A 207 -22.19 -17.53 15.09
N VAL A 208 -22.72 -16.30 15.00
CA VAL A 208 -21.95 -15.07 15.20
C VAL A 208 -22.12 -14.42 16.57
N LYS A 209 -22.86 -15.04 17.50
CA LYS A 209 -23.22 -14.47 18.80
C LYS A 209 -22.05 -13.86 19.58
N ASP A 210 -20.88 -14.50 19.51
CA ASP A 210 -19.67 -14.07 20.22
C ASP A 210 -18.66 -13.34 19.31
N TRP A 211 -19.02 -13.07 18.06
CA TRP A 211 -18.15 -12.41 17.09
C TRP A 211 -18.37 -10.90 17.09
N GLN A 212 -17.28 -10.16 16.89
CA GLN A 212 -17.32 -8.72 16.72
C GLN A 212 -16.59 -8.29 15.45
N LEU A 213 -17.08 -7.22 14.83
CA LEU A 213 -16.38 -6.50 13.77
C LEU A 213 -15.57 -5.37 14.40
N VAL A 214 -14.26 -5.34 14.19
CA VAL A 214 -13.37 -4.27 14.67
C VAL A 214 -12.88 -3.45 13.48
N LEU A 215 -13.23 -2.17 13.46
CA LEU A 215 -12.84 -1.21 12.43
C LEU A 215 -11.79 -0.25 13.00
N VAL A 216 -10.56 -0.29 12.45
CA VAL A 216 -9.42 0.48 12.94
C VAL A 216 -8.94 1.47 11.89
N GLY A 217 -8.73 2.73 12.27
CA GLY A 217 -8.13 3.74 11.40
C GLY A 217 -8.46 5.16 11.81
N SER A 218 -7.61 6.12 11.44
CA SER A 218 -7.87 7.53 11.69
C SER A 218 -9.09 8.04 10.93
N VAL A 219 -9.74 9.06 11.48
CA VAL A 219 -10.88 9.73 10.85
C VAL A 219 -10.38 10.93 10.05
N GLU A 220 -10.55 10.90 8.73
CA GLU A 220 -10.26 12.04 7.84
C GLU A 220 -11.56 12.67 7.32
N ASP A 221 -12.67 11.94 7.37
CA ASP A 221 -14.02 12.36 6.97
C ASP A 221 -15.01 12.02 8.10
N GLU A 222 -15.34 13.04 8.91
CA GLU A 222 -16.26 12.91 10.04
C GLU A 222 -17.70 12.56 9.62
N GLU A 223 -18.13 13.00 8.43
CA GLU A 223 -19.46 12.70 7.91
C GLU A 223 -19.57 11.20 7.58
N TYR A 224 -18.59 10.69 6.82
CA TYR A 224 -18.52 9.27 6.51
C TYR A 224 -18.42 8.41 7.77
N PHE A 225 -17.57 8.80 8.73
CA PHE A 225 -17.43 8.08 9.98
C PHE A 225 -18.75 8.03 10.77
N SER A 226 -19.48 9.15 10.84
CA SER A 226 -20.80 9.23 11.46
C SER A 226 -21.81 8.30 10.79
N GLU A 227 -21.81 8.21 9.46
CA GLU A 227 -22.66 7.27 8.73
C GLU A 227 -22.34 5.80 9.00
N VAL A 228 -21.05 5.43 8.99
CA VAL A 228 -20.64 4.06 9.30
C VAL A 228 -21.06 3.70 10.73
N LYS A 229 -20.92 4.62 11.70
CA LYS A 229 -21.42 4.44 13.07
C LYS A 229 -22.93 4.24 13.12
N LYS A 230 -23.70 5.04 12.37
CA LYS A 230 -25.17 4.88 12.29
C LYS A 230 -25.55 3.53 11.69
N LYS A 231 -24.86 3.08 10.63
CA LYS A 231 -25.04 1.73 10.05
C LYS A 231 -24.66 0.63 11.04
N ALA A 232 -23.75 0.87 11.97
CA ALA A 232 -23.33 -0.11 12.97
C ALA A 232 -24.25 -0.19 14.20
N ALA A 233 -25.30 0.65 14.29
CA ALA A 233 -26.20 0.66 15.43
C ALA A 233 -26.81 -0.73 15.71
N ASN A 234 -26.79 -1.14 16.98
CA ASN A 234 -27.27 -2.44 17.48
C ASN A 234 -26.51 -3.67 16.95
N LEU A 235 -25.29 -3.50 16.43
CA LEU A 235 -24.40 -4.58 16.04
C LEU A 235 -23.15 -4.60 16.94
N PRO A 236 -22.51 -5.76 17.16
CA PRO A 236 -21.24 -5.85 17.89
C PRO A 236 -20.08 -5.33 17.02
N VAL A 237 -20.06 -4.03 16.77
CA VAL A 237 -19.02 -3.32 16.00
C VAL A 237 -18.23 -2.41 16.93
N LYS A 238 -16.90 -2.56 16.95
CA LYS A 238 -15.98 -1.72 17.70
C LYS A 238 -15.21 -0.81 16.75
N PHE A 239 -15.16 0.48 17.08
CA PHE A 239 -14.37 1.48 16.35
C PHE A 239 -13.12 1.84 17.16
N ILE A 240 -11.95 1.83 16.52
CA ILE A 240 -10.68 2.25 17.12
C ILE A 240 -10.07 3.31 16.20
N THR A 241 -10.20 4.59 16.56
CA THR A 241 -9.78 5.72 15.73
C THR A 241 -8.38 6.25 16.06
N GLU A 242 -7.89 5.90 17.24
CA GLU A 242 -6.54 6.18 17.71
C GLU A 242 -5.94 4.83 18.11
N CYS A 243 -4.88 4.41 17.43
CA CYS A 243 -4.23 3.14 17.67
C CYS A 243 -2.75 3.29 17.39
N ASN A 244 -1.92 3.05 18.40
CA ASN A 244 -0.48 3.02 18.21
C ASN A 244 -0.04 1.71 17.52
N ARG A 245 1.20 1.67 17.03
CA ARG A 245 1.71 0.51 16.29
C ARG A 245 1.69 -0.80 17.11
N PRO A 246 2.13 -0.85 18.38
CA PRO A 246 2.01 -2.06 19.21
C PRO A 246 0.57 -2.57 19.39
N GLU A 247 -0.40 -1.67 19.60
CA GLU A 247 -1.82 -2.03 19.70
C GLU A 247 -2.34 -2.59 18.37
N LEU A 248 -1.99 -1.97 17.25
CA LEU A 248 -2.40 -2.42 15.92
C LEU A 248 -1.84 -3.81 15.61
N ILE A 249 -0.56 -4.06 15.91
CA ILE A 249 0.06 -5.40 15.77
C ILE A 249 -0.72 -6.41 16.61
N SER A 250 -0.97 -6.12 17.89
CA SER A 250 -1.73 -7.00 18.78
C SER A 250 -3.13 -7.32 18.25
N LEU A 251 -3.82 -6.34 17.66
CA LEU A 251 -5.13 -6.54 17.03
C LEU A 251 -5.04 -7.51 15.84
N TYR A 252 -4.06 -7.34 14.94
CA TYR A 252 -3.83 -8.28 13.85
C TYR A 252 -3.53 -9.70 14.37
N GLU A 253 -2.63 -9.82 15.35
CA GLU A 253 -2.20 -11.11 15.92
C GLU A 253 -3.33 -11.89 16.58
N ARG A 254 -4.28 -11.18 17.21
CA ARG A 254 -5.43 -11.78 17.91
C ARG A 254 -6.63 -11.99 16.99
N SER A 255 -6.71 -11.31 15.85
CA SER A 255 -7.88 -11.42 14.96
C SER A 255 -7.91 -12.75 14.19
N SER A 256 -9.09 -13.36 14.12
CA SER A 256 -9.31 -14.63 13.38
C SER A 256 -9.46 -14.40 11.88
N ILE A 257 -10.24 -13.38 11.50
CA ILE A 257 -10.59 -13.09 10.12
C ILE A 257 -10.26 -11.63 9.82
N TYR A 258 -9.80 -11.36 8.60
CA TYR A 258 -9.59 -10.01 8.10
C TYR A 258 -10.50 -9.73 6.90
N TRP A 259 -11.24 -8.63 6.93
CA TRP A 259 -12.14 -8.20 5.87
C TRP A 259 -11.61 -7.00 5.12
N HIS A 260 -11.91 -6.96 3.82
CA HIS A 260 -11.59 -5.83 2.96
C HIS A 260 -12.57 -5.73 1.79
N ALA A 261 -13.00 -4.51 1.45
CA ALA A 261 -14.03 -4.23 0.44
C ALA A 261 -13.70 -3.05 -0.51
N THR A 262 -12.44 -2.58 -0.59
CA THR A 262 -12.10 -1.46 -1.49
C THR A 262 -12.37 -1.82 -2.94
N GLY A 263 -13.04 -0.92 -3.66
CA GLY A 263 -13.49 -1.13 -5.05
C GLY A 263 -14.85 -1.81 -5.18
N PHE A 264 -15.49 -2.27 -4.10
CA PHE A 264 -16.82 -2.86 -4.20
C PHE A 264 -17.84 -1.86 -4.77
N GLY A 265 -18.64 -2.29 -5.76
CA GLY A 265 -19.61 -1.43 -6.43
C GLY A 265 -19.00 -0.36 -7.34
N VAL A 266 -17.71 -0.45 -7.65
CA VAL A 266 -17.03 0.39 -8.63
C VAL A 266 -16.73 -0.43 -9.88
N ASN A 267 -16.90 0.18 -11.05
CA ASN A 267 -16.34 -0.36 -12.29
C ASN A 267 -14.82 -0.16 -12.29
N VAL A 268 -14.07 -1.22 -11.99
CA VAL A 268 -12.60 -1.16 -11.84
C VAL A 268 -11.90 -0.89 -13.17
N GLU A 269 -12.52 -1.22 -14.30
CA GLU A 269 -11.97 -0.91 -15.63
C GLU A 269 -12.05 0.59 -15.93
N GLU A 270 -13.11 1.26 -15.50
CA GLU A 270 -13.30 2.71 -15.69
C GLU A 270 -12.67 3.55 -14.57
N HIS A 271 -12.53 2.97 -13.37
CA HIS A 271 -12.04 3.65 -12.17
C HIS A 271 -11.06 2.78 -11.37
N PRO A 272 -9.92 2.37 -11.97
CA PRO A 272 -8.93 1.54 -11.29
C PRO A 272 -8.32 2.25 -10.08
N GLU A 273 -8.32 3.59 -10.05
CA GLU A 273 -7.94 4.43 -8.92
C GLU A 273 -8.89 4.36 -7.72
N LYS A 274 -9.96 3.56 -7.79
CA LYS A 274 -10.85 3.30 -6.65
C LYS A 274 -10.77 1.86 -6.15
N ALA A 275 -10.08 0.97 -6.86
CA ALA A 275 -9.77 -0.38 -6.41
C ALA A 275 -8.59 -0.39 -5.44
N GLU A 276 -8.38 -1.46 -4.68
CA GLU A 276 -7.15 -1.58 -3.89
C GLU A 276 -5.94 -1.72 -4.82
N HIS A 277 -4.94 -0.85 -4.71
CA HIS A 277 -3.78 -0.94 -5.60
C HIS A 277 -2.92 -2.17 -5.35
N PHE A 278 -2.69 -2.50 -4.08
CA PHE A 278 -1.87 -3.64 -3.68
C PHE A 278 -2.54 -4.46 -2.58
N GLY A 279 -2.70 -3.89 -1.37
CA GLY A 279 -3.27 -4.61 -0.22
C GLY A 279 -2.28 -4.88 0.92
N ILE A 280 -1.49 -3.87 1.33
CA ILE A 280 -0.54 -3.96 2.46
C ILE A 280 -1.23 -4.52 3.71
N THR A 281 -2.40 -3.98 4.06
CA THR A 281 -3.12 -4.38 5.28
C THR A 281 -3.67 -5.81 5.21
N THR A 282 -3.89 -6.35 4.00
CA THR A 282 -4.19 -7.78 3.80
C THR A 282 -2.96 -8.62 4.08
N VAL A 283 -1.78 -8.22 3.57
CA VAL A 283 -0.53 -8.95 3.83
C VAL A 283 -0.17 -8.92 5.32
N GLU A 284 -0.35 -7.79 6.01
CA GLU A 284 -0.15 -7.69 7.47
C GLU A 284 -1.08 -8.65 8.22
N ALA A 285 -2.36 -8.71 7.85
CA ALA A 285 -3.30 -9.66 8.43
C ALA A 285 -2.86 -11.12 8.22
N MET A 286 -2.44 -11.46 7.01
CA MET A 286 -1.95 -12.80 6.66
C MET A 286 -0.69 -13.16 7.44
N ALA A 287 0.26 -12.24 7.57
CA ALA A 287 1.49 -12.42 8.36
C ALA A 287 1.17 -12.67 9.84
N ALA A 288 0.18 -11.96 10.38
CA ALA A 288 -0.32 -12.17 11.73
C ALA A 288 -1.20 -13.41 11.91
N GLY A 289 -1.48 -14.15 10.83
CA GLY A 289 -2.31 -15.35 10.84
C GLY A 289 -3.81 -15.10 10.89
N ALA A 290 -4.29 -13.88 10.62
CA ALA A 290 -5.70 -13.61 10.40
C ALA A 290 -6.07 -14.03 8.96
N VAL A 291 -7.10 -14.86 8.80
CA VAL A 291 -7.48 -15.39 7.48
C VAL A 291 -8.22 -14.30 6.70
N PRO A 292 -7.71 -13.86 5.53
CA PRO A 292 -8.33 -12.80 4.76
C PRO A 292 -9.62 -13.30 4.06
N VAL A 293 -10.63 -12.46 4.01
CA VAL A 293 -11.82 -12.57 3.13
C VAL A 293 -11.99 -11.22 2.46
N VAL A 294 -11.47 -11.10 1.23
CA VAL A 294 -11.19 -9.79 0.61
C VAL A 294 -11.82 -9.69 -0.77
N PHE A 295 -12.24 -8.49 -1.16
CA PHE A 295 -12.90 -8.26 -2.44
C PHE A 295 -11.95 -8.54 -3.62
N ALA A 296 -12.43 -9.24 -4.63
CA ALA A 296 -11.66 -9.74 -5.78
C ALA A 296 -11.37 -8.65 -6.83
N ALA A 297 -10.76 -7.54 -6.42
CA ALA A 297 -10.42 -6.42 -7.28
C ALA A 297 -9.03 -5.86 -7.01
N GLY A 298 -8.48 -5.19 -8.02
CA GLY A 298 -7.19 -4.52 -7.93
C GLY A 298 -6.04 -5.48 -7.62
N GLY A 299 -5.20 -5.15 -6.64
CA GLY A 299 -4.08 -5.96 -6.18
C GLY A 299 -4.43 -7.14 -5.27
N GLN A 300 -5.69 -7.26 -4.80
CA GLN A 300 -6.07 -8.33 -3.86
C GLN A 300 -5.89 -9.75 -4.45
N PRO A 301 -6.30 -10.05 -5.70
CA PRO A 301 -6.06 -11.37 -6.30
C PRO A 301 -4.58 -11.73 -6.37
N GLU A 302 -3.72 -10.74 -6.65
CA GLU A 302 -2.27 -10.92 -6.62
C GLU A 302 -1.78 -11.22 -5.20
N VAL A 303 -2.22 -10.48 -4.18
CA VAL A 303 -1.82 -10.72 -2.79
C VAL A 303 -2.22 -12.12 -2.33
N ILE A 304 -3.46 -12.52 -2.58
CA ILE A 304 -4.01 -13.82 -2.17
C ILE A 304 -3.33 -14.97 -2.94
N GLY A 305 -3.20 -14.85 -4.26
CA GLY A 305 -2.64 -15.88 -5.12
C GLY A 305 -3.54 -17.11 -5.32
N GLU A 306 -3.26 -17.88 -6.38
CA GLU A 306 -4.16 -18.92 -6.89
C GLU A 306 -4.59 -19.96 -5.85
N SER A 307 -3.63 -20.44 -5.03
CA SER A 307 -3.88 -21.47 -4.02
C SER A 307 -4.87 -21.06 -2.93
N LEU A 308 -5.14 -19.76 -2.79
CA LEU A 308 -5.99 -19.18 -1.77
C LEU A 308 -7.20 -18.43 -2.37
N ASN A 309 -7.48 -18.57 -3.68
CA ASN A 309 -8.57 -17.87 -4.37
C ASN A 309 -9.95 -18.00 -3.70
N LYS A 310 -10.19 -19.08 -2.94
CA LYS A 310 -11.41 -19.25 -2.13
C LYS A 310 -11.60 -18.19 -1.03
N LEU A 311 -10.59 -17.33 -0.80
CA LEU A 311 -10.63 -16.19 0.11
C LEU A 311 -11.04 -14.87 -0.59
N LEU A 312 -11.12 -14.85 -1.93
CA LEU A 312 -11.50 -13.67 -2.74
C LEU A 312 -12.98 -13.64 -3.08
N TRP A 313 -13.76 -12.68 -2.58
CA TRP A 313 -15.20 -12.61 -2.89
C TRP A 313 -15.53 -11.54 -3.94
N SER A 314 -16.54 -11.79 -4.76
CA SER A 314 -17.05 -10.83 -5.76
C SER A 314 -18.43 -10.30 -5.44
N THR A 315 -19.19 -11.01 -4.60
CA THR A 315 -20.54 -10.63 -4.16
C THR A 315 -20.65 -10.63 -2.64
N LYS A 316 -21.61 -9.87 -2.10
CA LYS A 316 -21.88 -9.88 -0.66
C LYS A 316 -22.20 -11.30 -0.15
N GLU A 317 -23.01 -12.06 -0.89
CA GLU A 317 -23.39 -13.43 -0.52
C GLU A 317 -22.17 -14.37 -0.46
N GLU A 318 -21.19 -14.21 -1.35
CA GLU A 318 -19.92 -14.94 -1.25
C GLU A 318 -19.13 -14.55 0.00
N CYS A 319 -19.05 -13.26 0.34
CA CYS A 319 -18.41 -12.80 1.57
C CYS A 319 -19.07 -13.41 2.81
N LEU A 320 -20.41 -13.39 2.85
CA LEU A 320 -21.21 -13.99 3.92
C LEU A 320 -20.94 -15.49 4.05
N THR A 321 -21.05 -16.23 2.96
CA THR A 321 -20.90 -17.70 2.94
C THR A 321 -19.51 -18.13 3.36
N ARG A 322 -18.47 -17.49 2.81
CA ARG A 322 -17.07 -17.78 3.15
C ARG A 322 -16.76 -17.44 4.60
N THR A 323 -17.29 -16.30 5.10
CA THR A 323 -17.12 -15.94 6.51
C THR A 323 -17.83 -16.93 7.42
N ALA A 324 -19.08 -17.31 7.13
CA ALA A 324 -19.81 -18.29 7.92
C ALA A 324 -19.11 -19.66 7.95
N GLU A 325 -18.51 -20.09 6.83
CA GLU A 325 -17.69 -21.30 6.80
C GLU A 325 -16.45 -21.18 7.71
N LEU A 326 -15.72 -20.06 7.64
CA LEU A 326 -14.55 -19.82 8.47
C LEU A 326 -14.87 -19.68 9.96
N ILE A 327 -16.05 -19.18 10.30
CA ILE A 327 -16.53 -19.08 11.69
C ILE A 327 -16.95 -20.47 12.22
N SER A 328 -17.62 -21.28 11.40
CA SER A 328 -18.16 -22.59 11.82
C SER A 328 -17.09 -23.70 11.92
N LYS A 329 -15.97 -23.58 11.20
CA LYS A 329 -14.96 -24.63 11.08
C LYS A 329 -13.59 -24.14 11.54
N ASP A 330 -13.36 -24.17 12.86
CA ASP A 330 -12.08 -23.76 13.47
C ASP A 330 -10.88 -24.51 12.85
N GLU A 331 -10.98 -25.82 12.65
CA GLU A 331 -9.90 -26.62 12.02
C GLU A 331 -9.55 -26.16 10.59
N VAL A 332 -10.56 -25.71 9.81
CA VAL A 332 -10.33 -25.20 8.46
C VAL A 332 -9.62 -23.87 8.52
N ARG A 333 -10.03 -23.00 9.46
CA ARG A 333 -9.38 -21.70 9.69
C ARG A 333 -7.95 -21.88 10.14
N GLU A 334 -7.68 -22.77 11.10
CA GLU A 334 -6.34 -23.08 11.60
C GLU A 334 -5.40 -23.60 10.50
N LYS A 335 -5.87 -24.50 9.63
CA LYS A 335 -5.10 -24.96 8.45
C LYS A 335 -4.81 -23.85 7.44
N LEU A 336 -5.60 -22.78 7.41
CA LEU A 336 -5.37 -21.63 6.54
C LEU A 336 -4.34 -20.66 7.14
N VAL A 337 -4.22 -20.57 8.47
CA VAL A 337 -3.28 -19.67 9.15
C VAL A 337 -1.85 -19.87 8.62
N GLU A 338 -1.37 -21.12 8.55
CA GLU A 338 -0.04 -21.43 8.04
C GLU A 338 0.12 -21.01 6.56
N LYS A 339 -0.88 -21.35 5.73
CA LYS A 339 -0.86 -21.04 4.29
C LYS A 339 -0.85 -19.54 4.01
N VAL A 340 -1.64 -18.76 4.75
CA VAL A 340 -1.69 -17.31 4.57
C VAL A 340 -0.41 -16.66 5.08
N GLY A 341 0.15 -17.14 6.19
CA GLY A 341 1.45 -16.69 6.71
C GLY A 341 2.59 -16.96 5.73
N ASP A 342 2.66 -18.16 5.17
CA ASP A 342 3.64 -18.51 4.13
C ASP A 342 3.46 -17.68 2.86
N ARG A 343 2.21 -17.40 2.47
CA ARG A 343 1.95 -16.50 1.35
C ARG A 343 2.47 -15.09 1.62
N ALA A 344 2.26 -14.56 2.84
CA ALA A 344 2.69 -13.22 3.23
C ALA A 344 4.21 -13.03 3.12
N LYS A 345 5.02 -14.07 3.41
CA LYS A 345 6.49 -14.05 3.27
C LYS A 345 6.96 -13.66 1.85
N ASN A 346 6.11 -13.82 0.83
CA ASN A 346 6.43 -13.38 -0.54
C ASN A 346 6.54 -11.85 -0.69
N PHE A 347 6.06 -11.10 0.30
CA PHE A 347 6.05 -9.65 0.36
C PHE A 347 6.89 -9.10 1.54
N GLY A 348 7.60 -9.99 2.23
CA GLY A 348 8.54 -9.64 3.30
C GLY A 348 9.86 -9.06 2.80
N GLU A 349 10.70 -8.61 3.72
CA GLU A 349 11.98 -7.92 3.46
C GLU A 349 12.89 -8.70 2.51
N LYS A 350 13.10 -10.00 2.75
CA LYS A 350 13.95 -10.85 1.90
C LYS A 350 13.57 -10.78 0.41
N GLN A 351 12.28 -10.80 0.11
CA GLN A 351 11.79 -10.79 -1.27
C GLN A 351 11.84 -9.38 -1.87
N PHE A 352 11.55 -8.37 -1.06
CA PHE A 352 11.72 -6.97 -1.44
C PHE A 352 13.18 -6.67 -1.83
N VAL A 353 14.15 -7.01 -0.98
CA VAL A 353 15.58 -6.81 -1.23
C VAL A 353 16.04 -7.54 -2.50
N ARG A 354 15.59 -8.78 -2.71
CA ARG A 354 15.91 -9.53 -3.94
C ARG A 354 15.43 -8.80 -5.20
N LYS A 355 14.20 -8.26 -5.19
CA LYS A 355 13.64 -7.50 -6.32
C LYS A 355 14.33 -6.15 -6.49
N LEU A 356 14.65 -5.48 -5.38
CA LEU A 356 15.37 -4.21 -5.36
C LEU A 356 16.77 -4.36 -5.98
N ASN A 357 17.52 -5.37 -5.56
CA ASN A 357 18.85 -5.66 -6.11
C ASN A 357 18.80 -5.94 -7.61
N LYS A 358 17.80 -6.71 -8.05
CA LYS A 358 17.56 -6.94 -9.49
C LYS A 358 17.25 -5.63 -10.24
N LEU A 359 16.46 -4.73 -9.67
CA LEU A 359 16.11 -3.45 -10.28
C LEU A 359 17.34 -2.54 -10.44
N PHE A 360 18.18 -2.45 -9.41
CA PHE A 360 19.39 -1.64 -9.44
C PHE A 360 20.61 -2.32 -10.08
N GLY A 361 20.49 -3.60 -10.46
CA GLY A 361 21.59 -4.37 -11.04
C GLY A 361 22.70 -4.71 -10.03
N ILE A 362 22.35 -4.86 -8.76
CA ILE A 362 23.29 -5.19 -7.68
C ILE A 362 23.52 -6.70 -7.69
N SER A 363 24.74 -7.13 -8.00
CA SER A 363 25.18 -8.52 -7.87
C SER A 363 25.55 -8.83 -6.42
N HIS A 364 25.12 -9.97 -5.90
CA HIS A 364 25.70 -10.55 -4.70
C HIS A 364 27.00 -11.25 -5.10
N GLU A 365 28.14 -10.76 -4.65
CA GLU A 365 29.36 -11.59 -4.58
C GLU A 365 29.17 -12.71 -3.56
#